data_AF-E4LJQ2-F1
#
_entry.id   AF-E4LJQ2-F1
#
_cell.length_a   1.000
_cell.length_b   1.000
_cell.length_c   1.000
_cell.angle_alpha   90.00
_cell.angle_beta   90.00
_cell.angle_gamma   90.00
#
_symmetry.space_group_name_H-M   'P 1'
#
loop_
_entity.id
_entity.type
_entity.pdbx_description
1 polymer ?
#
loop_
_entity_poly.entity_id
_entity_poly.type
_entity_poly.pdbx_seq_one_letter_code
_entity_poly.pdbx_strand_id
1 'polypeptide(L)'
;MTGGAEQRRARLGEMPPGTLLFRPGHVMLYLGMDRAGEPLVIHDISSYYEDGTKRYIRRVVVSDLNFLNARGTAALDTLTHIGQVLP
;
A
#
# COMPACT_ATOMS: atom_id res chain seq x y z
N MET A 1 -10.75 2.36 5.33
CA MET A 1 -11.26 2.84 4.02
C MET A 1 -12.31 1.84 3.57
N THR A 2 -13.42 2.29 3.02
CA THR A 2 -14.55 1.45 2.55
C THR A 2 -14.53 1.36 1.02
N GLY A 3 -15.13 0.31 0.44
CA GLY A 3 -15.18 0.07 -1.00
C GLY A 3 -14.27 -1.06 -1.50
N GLY A 4 -14.51 -1.49 -2.75
CA GLY A 4 -13.72 -2.50 -3.46
C GLY A 4 -12.40 -1.95 -4.02
N ALA A 5 -11.54 -2.82 -4.55
CA ALA A 5 -10.19 -2.47 -5.02
C ALA A 5 -10.16 -1.26 -5.98
N GLU A 6 -11.03 -1.24 -6.99
CA GLU A 6 -11.13 -0.12 -7.95
C GLU A 6 -11.50 1.21 -7.28
N GLN A 7 -12.47 1.21 -6.35
CA GLN A 7 -12.86 2.42 -5.61
C GLN A 7 -11.72 2.93 -4.73
N ARG A 8 -10.92 2.02 -4.15
CA ARG A 8 -9.74 2.39 -3.36
C ARG A 8 -8.66 2.98 -4.25
N ARG A 9 -8.40 2.37 -5.42
CA ARG A 9 -7.44 2.85 -6.41
C ARG A 9 -7.81 4.25 -6.91
N ALA A 10 -9.08 4.46 -7.28
CA ALA A 10 -9.58 5.77 -7.67
C ALA A 10 -9.37 6.82 -6.57
N ARG A 11 -9.72 6.49 -5.32
CA ARG A 11 -9.52 7.38 -4.17
C ARG A 11 -8.05 7.71 -3.91
N LEU A 12 -7.13 6.76 -4.11
CA LEU A 12 -5.69 7.03 -4.01
C LEU A 12 -5.21 7.94 -5.14
N GLY A 13 -5.84 7.87 -6.33
CA GLY A 13 -5.51 8.71 -7.47
C GLY A 13 -5.80 10.19 -7.24
N GLU A 14 -6.71 10.51 -6.32
CA GLU A 14 -7.05 11.87 -5.91
C GLU A 14 -6.10 12.43 -4.85
N MET A 15 -5.27 11.58 -4.21
CA MET A 15 -4.39 12.01 -3.13
C MET A 15 -3.05 12.54 -3.66
N PRO A 16 -2.47 13.58 -3.02
CA PRO A 16 -1.14 14.04 -3.39
C PRO A 16 -0.06 13.03 -2.98
N PRO A 17 1.06 12.92 -3.73
CA PRO A 17 2.27 12.27 -3.23
C PRO A 17 2.69 12.85 -1.86
N GLY A 18 3.24 11.99 -1.00
CA GLY A 18 3.54 12.31 0.40
C GLY A 18 2.41 11.95 1.37
N THR A 19 1.26 11.52 0.87
CA THR A 19 0.16 10.99 1.70
C THR A 19 0.58 9.70 2.42
N LEU A 20 0.19 9.54 3.68
CA LEU A 20 0.44 8.32 4.47
C LEU A 20 -0.73 7.33 4.32
N LEU A 21 -0.40 6.08 4.01
CA LEU A 21 -1.36 4.98 3.89
C LEU A 21 -1.18 4.00 5.04
N PHE A 22 -2.25 3.72 5.77
CA PHE A 22 -2.21 2.87 6.96
C PHE A 22 -2.96 1.55 6.74
N ARG A 23 -2.33 0.45 7.12
CA ARG A 23 -2.95 -0.86 7.32
C ARG A 23 -2.62 -1.35 8.74
N PRO A 24 -3.30 -2.37 9.28
CA PRO A 24 -3.00 -2.85 10.63
C PRO A 24 -1.52 -3.21 10.78
N GLY A 25 -0.83 -2.51 11.69
CA GLY A 25 0.59 -2.73 12.00
C GLY A 25 1.59 -2.22 10.97
N HIS A 26 1.18 -1.45 9.94
CA HIS A 26 2.11 -0.95 8.93
C HIS A 26 1.68 0.40 8.32
N VAL A 27 2.65 1.26 8.05
CA VAL A 27 2.46 2.56 7.40
C VAL A 27 3.36 2.69 6.18
N MET A 28 2.87 3.40 5.16
CA MET A 28 3.51 3.55 3.86
C MET A 28 3.40 5.00 3.41
N LEU A 29 4.42 5.52 2.73
CA LEU A 29 4.39 6.83 2.10
C LEU A 29 4.00 6.66 0.62
N TYR A 30 2.88 7.25 0.23
CA TYR A 30 2.38 7.23 -1.15
C TYR A 30 3.21 8.13 -2.06
N LEU A 31 3.58 7.62 -3.23
CA LEU A 31 4.41 8.31 -4.22
C LEU A 31 3.63 8.80 -5.45
N GLY A 32 2.34 8.44 -5.57
CA GLY A 32 1.54 8.71 -6.75
C GLY A 32 1.20 7.43 -7.52
N MET A 33 0.56 7.61 -8.68
CA MET A 33 0.26 6.54 -9.64
C MET A 33 1.41 6.38 -10.62
N ASP A 34 1.69 5.14 -11.02
CA ASP A 34 2.53 4.86 -12.18
C ASP A 34 1.77 5.12 -13.51
N ARG A 35 2.42 4.85 -14.65
CA ARG A 35 1.82 5.06 -15.98
C ARG A 35 0.64 4.14 -16.29
N ALA A 36 0.53 3.01 -15.60
CA ALA A 36 -0.57 2.05 -15.72
C ALA A 36 -1.72 2.34 -14.74
N GLY A 37 -1.59 3.34 -13.86
CA GLY A 37 -2.57 3.66 -12.84
C GLY A 37 -2.42 2.83 -11.55
N GLU A 38 -1.26 2.21 -11.32
CA GLU A 38 -0.97 1.48 -10.09
C GLU A 38 -0.38 2.43 -9.02
N PRO A 39 -0.94 2.48 -7.81
CA PRO A 39 -0.40 3.29 -6.72
C PRO A 39 0.95 2.74 -6.24
N LEU A 40 1.95 3.61 -6.20
CA LEU A 40 3.27 3.31 -5.67
C LEU A 40 3.45 3.83 -4.25
N VAL A 41 4.17 3.07 -3.43
CA VAL A 41 4.54 3.44 -2.07
C VAL A 41 6.02 3.22 -1.81
N ILE A 42 6.60 4.00 -0.89
CA ILE A 42 7.88 3.70 -0.25
C ILE A 42 7.65 3.36 1.22
N HIS A 43 8.29 2.29 1.69
CA HIS A 43 8.17 1.82 3.08
C HIS A 43 9.33 0.90 3.47
N ASP A 44 9.59 0.76 4.76
CA ASP A 44 10.41 -0.33 5.30
C ASP A 44 9.51 -1.52 5.63
N ILE A 45 9.66 -2.63 4.92
CA ILE A 45 8.79 -3.80 5.09
C ILE A 45 9.57 -5.03 5.53
N SER A 46 9.05 -5.71 6.56
CA SER A 46 9.67 -6.93 7.08
C SER A 46 9.52 -8.11 6.12
N SER A 47 8.30 -8.35 5.65
CA SER A 47 7.95 -9.51 4.83
C SER A 47 6.62 -9.34 4.11
N TYR A 48 6.42 -10.12 3.06
CA TYR A 48 5.15 -10.32 2.36
C TYR A 48 4.93 -11.81 2.11
N TYR A 49 3.78 -12.17 1.54
CA TYR A 49 3.48 -13.53 1.11
C TYR A 49 3.34 -13.59 -0.41
N GLU A 50 3.84 -14.68 -0.98
CA GLU A 50 3.81 -15.00 -2.41
C GLU A 50 3.64 -16.51 -2.54
N ASP A 51 2.65 -16.97 -3.30
CA ASP A 51 2.30 -18.39 -3.44
C ASP A 51 2.15 -19.13 -2.09
N GLY A 52 1.53 -18.46 -1.11
CA GLY A 52 1.35 -18.98 0.26
C GLY A 52 2.64 -19.01 1.09
N THR A 53 3.79 -18.64 0.53
CA THR A 53 5.09 -18.67 1.21
C THR A 53 5.48 -17.27 1.69
N LYS A 54 5.96 -17.18 2.94
CA LYS A 54 6.45 -15.93 3.50
C LYS A 54 7.83 -15.58 2.94
N ARG A 55 7.97 -14.38 2.37
CA ARG A 55 9.23 -13.82 1.85
C ARG A 55 9.70 -12.69 2.76
N TYR A 56 10.93 -12.78 3.25
CA TYR A 56 11.55 -11.72 4.06
C TYR A 56 12.35 -10.77 3.17
N ILE A 57 12.19 -9.47 3.39
CA ILE A 57 12.88 -8.44 2.60
C ILE A 57 13.64 -7.44 3.50
N ARG A 58 13.03 -7.04 4.64
CA ARG A 58 13.63 -6.26 5.76
C ARG A 58 14.50 -5.10 5.28
N ARG A 59 13.93 -4.28 4.40
CA ARG A 59 14.59 -3.10 3.84
C ARG A 59 13.55 -2.11 3.35
N VAL A 60 14.01 -0.88 3.10
CA VAL A 60 13.23 0.13 2.39
C VAL A 60 13.09 -0.27 0.92
N VAL A 61 11.86 -0.31 0.43
CA VAL A 61 11.53 -0.59 -0.97
C VAL A 61 10.49 0.37 -1.50
N VAL A 62 10.49 0.53 -2.82
CA VAL A 62 9.33 1.05 -3.55
C VAL A 62 8.56 -0.14 -4.11
N SER A 63 7.26 -0.19 -3.86
CA SER A 63 6.38 -1.27 -4.33
C SER A 63 5.02 -0.72 -4.77
N ASP A 64 4.27 -1.56 -5.48
CA ASP A 64 2.82 -1.40 -5.59
C ASP A 64 2.11 -1.83 -4.29
N LEU A 65 0.77 -1.89 -4.32
CA LEU A 65 -0.06 -2.36 -3.21
C LEU A 65 -0.63 -3.78 -3.42
N ASN A 66 -0.09 -4.55 -4.36
CA ASN A 66 -0.55 -5.91 -4.68
C ASN A 66 0.10 -7.00 -3.82
N PHE A 67 1.13 -6.67 -3.03
CA PHE A 67 1.77 -7.64 -2.13
C PHE A 67 0.80 -8.19 -1.08
N LEU A 68 0.91 -9.49 -0.83
CA LEU A 68 -0.09 -10.22 -0.04
C LEU A 68 0.30 -10.36 1.43
N ASN A 69 -0.72 -10.48 2.27
CA ASN A 69 -0.57 -10.96 3.65
C ASN A 69 -0.72 -12.49 3.74
N ALA A 70 -0.62 -13.05 4.95
CA ALA A 70 -0.72 -14.49 5.20
C ALA A 70 -2.08 -15.11 4.79
N ARG A 71 -3.12 -14.30 4.59
CA ARG A 71 -4.46 -14.71 4.14
C ARG A 71 -4.67 -14.53 2.63
N GLY A 72 -3.63 -14.16 1.88
CA GLY A 72 -3.73 -13.88 0.44
C GLY A 72 -4.44 -12.56 0.11
N THR A 73 -4.62 -11.66 1.08
CA THR A 73 -5.24 -10.35 0.83
C THR A 73 -4.18 -9.33 0.41
N ALA A 74 -4.44 -8.62 -0.69
CA ALA A 74 -3.58 -7.53 -1.17
C ALA A 74 -3.50 -6.38 -0.17
N ALA A 75 -2.38 -5.66 -0.15
CA ALA A 75 -2.19 -4.54 0.76
C ALA A 75 -3.24 -3.44 0.55
N LEU A 76 -3.63 -3.17 -0.69
CA LEU A 76 -4.68 -2.21 -1.07
C LEU A 76 -5.99 -2.46 -0.31
N ASP A 77 -6.42 -3.73 -0.23
CA ASP A 77 -7.68 -4.12 0.41
C ASP A 77 -7.59 -4.06 1.94
N THR A 78 -6.38 -4.05 2.50
CA THR A 78 -6.16 -3.92 3.94
C THR A 78 -6.04 -2.48 4.43
N LEU A 79 -6.17 -1.48 3.54
CA LEU A 79 -6.05 -0.07 3.93
C LEU A 79 -7.21 0.36 4.86
N THR A 80 -6.81 0.91 6.00
CA THR A 80 -7.70 1.37 7.07
C THR A 80 -7.85 2.88 7.06
N HIS A 81 -6.78 3.64 6.87
CA HIS A 81 -6.79 5.10 6.94
C HIS A 81 -5.86 5.73 5.91
N ILE A 82 -6.17 6.98 5.56
CA ILE A 82 -5.29 7.90 4.85
C ILE A 82 -4.97 9.03 5.83
N GLY A 83 -3.71 9.42 5.93
CA GLY A 83 -3.27 10.59 6.68
C GLY A 83 -2.40 11.52 5.84
N GLN A 84 -2.36 12.79 6.21
CA GLN A 84 -1.47 13.77 5.62
C GLN A 84 -0.60 14.40 6.71
N VAL A 85 0.67 14.62 6.40
CA VAL A 85 1.56 15.42 7.24
C VAL A 85 1.44 16.85 6.76
N LEU A 86 0.84 17.71 7.60
CA LEU A 86 0.72 19.14 7.33
C LEU A 86 1.90 19.88 8.00
N PRO A 87 2.32 21.04 7.47
CA PRO A 87 3.32 21.91 8.09
C PRO A 87 2.96 22.32 9.52
#